data_AF-A0A1I1L5E5-F1
#
_entry.id   AF-A0A1I1L5E5-F1
#
_cell.length_a   1.000
_cell.length_b   1.000
_cell.length_c   1.000
_cell.angle_alpha   90.00
_cell.angle_beta   90.00
_cell.angle_gamma   90.00
#
_symmetry.space_group_name_H-M   'P 1'
#
loop_
_entity.id
_entity.type
_entity.pdbx_description
1 polymer ?
#
loop_
_entity_poly.entity_id
_entity_poly.type
_entity_poly.pdbx_seq_one_letter_code
_entity_poly.pdbx_strand_id
1 'polypeptide(L)'
;MERNGRHGIAWFIDKEIVSLMDRLRGMYQTAGIYPPLYVYITIIDAANYPIEKPQRVVGPDTTRPISENAFQLKRVEIEDWDSNIALALREPLYQLWNRIGWRNGSIHYSQNEDGSIEWEPYES
;
A
#
# COMPACT_ATOMS: atom_id res chain seq x y z
N MET A 1 24.25 19.29 4.43
CA MET A 1 23.62 19.22 3.09
C MET A 1 22.19 18.79 3.28
N GLU A 2 21.26 19.74 3.26
CA GLU A 2 19.82 19.47 3.34
C GLU A 2 19.40 18.66 2.11
N ARG A 3 18.73 17.53 2.35
CA ARG A 3 18.07 16.76 1.28
C ARG A 3 16.95 17.66 0.74
N ASN A 4 17.09 18.16 -0.48
CA ASN A 4 16.03 18.85 -1.20
C ASN A 4 14.79 17.95 -1.35
N GLY A 5 13.88 18.04 -0.37
CA GLY A 5 12.47 18.37 -0.59
C GLY A 5 11.53 17.31 -1.15
N ARG A 6 11.73 16.00 -0.91
CA ARG A 6 10.61 15.05 -1.00
C ARG A 6 9.77 15.16 0.27
N HIS A 7 8.69 15.94 0.22
CA HIS A 7 7.72 16.06 1.31
C HIS A 7 6.55 15.12 1.04
N GLY A 8 6.72 13.83 1.38
CA GLY A 8 5.64 12.87 1.29
C GLY A 8 6.09 11.41 1.34
N ILE A 9 5.13 10.53 1.63
CA ILE A 9 5.29 9.09 1.49
C ILE A 9 5.47 8.78 0.00
N ALA A 10 6.43 7.93 -0.34
CA ALA A 10 6.68 7.58 -1.73
C ALA A 10 5.49 6.81 -2.33
N TRP A 11 5.10 7.15 -3.55
CA TRP A 11 3.96 6.53 -4.23
C TRP A 11 4.11 5.04 -4.49
N PHE A 12 5.34 4.53 -4.55
CA PHE A 12 5.63 3.11 -4.73
C PHE A 12 5.58 2.33 -3.40
N ILE A 13 5.02 2.91 -2.32
CA ILE A 13 4.93 2.27 -1.00
C ILE A 13 4.18 0.93 -1.05
N ASP A 14 3.16 0.80 -1.90
CA ASP A 14 2.41 -0.44 -2.10
C ASP A 14 3.35 -1.57 -2.54
N LYS A 15 4.19 -1.30 -3.55
CA LYS A 15 5.19 -2.23 -4.07
C LYS A 15 6.18 -2.67 -3.00
N GLU A 16 6.67 -1.74 -2.19
CA GLU A 16 7.65 -2.02 -1.13
C GLU A 16 7.04 -2.90 -0.03
N ILE A 17 5.80 -2.60 0.37
CA ILE A 17 5.07 -3.39 1.37
C ILE A 17 4.83 -4.81 0.85
N VAL A 18 4.30 -4.95 -0.37
CA VAL A 18 4.03 -6.26 -0.97
C VAL A 18 5.32 -7.07 -1.14
N SER A 19 6.39 -6.45 -1.67
CA SER A 19 7.69 -7.11 -1.86
C SER A 19 8.36 -7.50 -0.55
N LEU A 20 8.18 -6.71 0.52
CA LEU A 20 8.63 -7.08 1.85
C LEU A 20 7.88 -8.31 2.36
N MET A 21 6.55 -8.33 2.22
CA MET A 21 5.73 -9.46 2.67
C MET A 21 6.05 -10.75 1.92
N ASP A 22 6.32 -10.69 0.61
CA ASP A 22 6.79 -11.84 -0.16
C ASP A 22 8.12 -12.41 0.35
N ARG A 23 9.08 -11.53 0.66
CA ARG A 23 10.36 -11.94 1.26
C ARG A 23 10.17 -12.57 2.64
N LEU A 24 9.33 -11.98 3.48
CA LEU A 24 9.03 -12.50 4.82
C LEU A 24 8.35 -13.87 4.75
N ARG A 25 7.43 -14.08 3.80
CA ARG A 25 6.84 -15.40 3.53
C ARG A 25 7.92 -16.44 3.24
N GLY A 26 8.86 -16.16 2.32
CA GLY A 26 9.93 -17.09 2.00
C GLY A 26 10.83 -17.41 3.21
N MET A 27 11.11 -16.42 4.04
CA MET A 27 11.87 -16.62 5.28
C MET A 27 11.13 -17.52 6.28
N TYR A 28 9.82 -17.29 6.47
CA TYR A 28 9.00 -18.05 7.40
C TYR A 28 8.81 -19.50 6.95
N GLN A 29 8.60 -19.72 5.66
CA GLN A 29 8.59 -21.06 5.06
C GLN A 29 9.90 -21.80 5.34
N THR A 30 11.05 -21.13 5.12
CA THR A 30 12.38 -21.70 5.37
C THR A 30 12.59 -22.04 6.85
N ALA A 31 12.04 -21.23 7.75
CA ALA A 31 12.11 -21.43 9.20
C ALA A 31 11.11 -22.47 9.74
N GLY A 32 10.24 -23.05 8.89
CA GLY A 32 9.20 -23.99 9.33
C GLY A 32 8.11 -23.34 10.18
N ILE A 33 7.88 -22.03 10.01
CA ILE A 33 6.74 -21.32 10.58
C ILE A 33 5.55 -21.56 9.65
N TYR A 34 4.36 -21.76 10.20
CA TYR A 34 3.15 -22.03 9.41
C TYR A 34 2.07 -20.95 9.63
N PRO A 35 1.25 -20.65 8.61
CA PRO A 35 0.09 -19.77 8.72
C PRO A 35 -0.94 -20.27 9.77
N PRO A 36 -1.88 -19.40 10.21
CA PRO A 36 -2.16 -18.07 9.67
C PRO A 36 -1.12 -17.02 10.08
N LEU A 37 -0.79 -16.10 9.17
CA LEU A 37 -0.02 -14.91 9.50
C LEU A 37 -0.95 -13.70 9.67
N TYR A 38 -0.80 -12.99 10.77
CA TYR A 38 -1.50 -11.73 11.01
C TYR A 38 -0.58 -10.55 10.69
N VAL A 39 -0.96 -9.77 9.69
CA VAL A 39 -0.19 -8.60 9.22
C VAL A 39 -0.83 -7.33 9.77
N TYR A 40 -0.02 -6.53 10.45
CA TYR A 40 -0.40 -5.24 11.00
C TYR A 40 0.52 -4.17 10.40
N ILE A 41 -0.04 -3.28 9.59
CA ILE A 41 0.71 -2.17 8.98
C ILE A 41 0.31 -0.90 9.71
N THR A 42 1.31 -0.18 10.23
CA THR A 42 1.11 1.12 10.87
C THR A 42 2.08 2.11 10.25
N ILE A 43 1.56 3.24 9.78
CA ILE A 43 2.36 4.37 9.31
C ILE A 43 2.54 5.31 10.50
N ILE A 44 3.79 5.55 10.89
CA ILE A 44 4.17 6.39 12.02
C ILE A 44 4.70 7.72 11.49
N ASP A 45 4.47 8.78 12.24
CA ASP A 45 4.77 10.17 11.86
C ASP A 45 4.10 10.56 10.53
N ALA A 46 2.89 10.05 10.32
CA ALA A 46 2.16 10.26 9.06
C ALA A 46 1.54 11.66 8.96
N ALA A 47 1.42 12.38 10.07
CA ALA A 47 0.71 13.65 10.10
C ALA A 47 1.35 14.68 9.18
N ASN A 48 0.51 15.40 8.43
CA ASN A 48 0.92 16.44 7.49
C ASN A 48 1.75 15.96 6.28
N TYR A 49 2.06 14.67 6.16
CA TYR A 49 2.70 14.12 4.97
C TYR A 49 1.64 13.70 3.93
N PRO A 50 1.72 14.21 2.68
CA PRO A 50 0.96 13.63 1.58
C PRO A 50 1.62 12.32 1.12
N ILE A 51 0.96 11.55 0.26
CA ILE A 51 1.63 10.54 -0.57
C ILE A 51 1.94 11.22 -1.91
N GLU A 52 3.18 11.09 -2.37
CA GLU A 52 3.61 11.58 -3.68
C GLU A 52 2.83 10.86 -4.80
N LYS A 53 2.91 11.37 -6.03
CA LYS A 53 2.42 10.68 -7.23
C LYS A 53 3.25 11.08 -8.45
N PRO A 54 3.38 10.22 -9.47
CA PRO A 54 4.00 10.63 -10.73
C PRO A 54 3.24 11.80 -11.37
N GLN A 55 3.97 12.71 -12.04
CA GLN A 55 3.36 13.89 -12.71
C GLN A 55 2.31 13.50 -13.75
N ARG A 56 2.48 12.35 -14.41
CA ARG A 56 1.58 11.80 -15.44
C ARG A 56 0.24 11.31 -14.91
N VAL A 57 0.11 11.09 -13.60
CA VAL A 57 -1.12 10.53 -13.01
C VAL A 57 -2.03 11.66 -12.55
N VAL A 58 -3.27 11.69 -13.01
CA VAL A 58 -4.29 12.62 -12.47
C VAL A 58 -4.64 12.17 -11.06
N GLY A 59 -4.37 13.04 -10.08
CA GLY A 59 -4.64 12.76 -8.67
C GLY A 59 -6.02 13.24 -8.24
N PRO A 60 -6.34 13.12 -6.95
CA PRO A 60 -7.61 13.59 -6.44
C PRO A 60 -7.72 15.12 -6.51
N ASP A 61 -8.94 15.62 -6.72
CA ASP A 61 -9.28 17.06 -6.74
C ASP A 61 -8.80 17.79 -5.47
N THR A 62 -8.67 17.06 -4.36
CA THR A 62 -8.14 17.57 -3.10
C THR A 62 -7.32 16.49 -2.43
N THR A 63 -6.00 16.68 -2.35
CA THR A 63 -5.13 15.83 -1.53
C THR A 63 -5.34 16.20 -0.07
N ARG A 64 -5.64 15.21 0.76
CA ARG A 64 -5.82 15.41 2.21
C ARG A 64 -4.57 14.91 2.94
N PRO A 65 -3.97 15.69 3.85
CA PRO A 65 -2.92 15.16 4.71
C PRO A 65 -3.52 14.09 5.62
N ILE A 66 -2.71 13.10 6.01
CA ILE A 66 -3.08 12.22 7.11
C ILE A 66 -3.13 13.09 8.38
N SER A 67 -4.23 13.04 9.13
CA SER A 67 -4.47 13.91 10.29
C SER A 67 -3.91 13.33 11.60
N GLU A 68 -3.46 12.08 11.57
CA GLU A 68 -3.01 11.32 12.73
C GLU A 68 -1.52 11.01 12.59
N ASN A 69 -0.77 11.10 13.70
CA ASN A 69 0.64 10.71 13.72
C ASN A 69 0.83 9.20 13.50
N ALA A 70 -0.11 8.39 13.98
CA ALA A 70 -0.11 6.95 13.78
C ALA A 70 -1.37 6.58 13.00
N PHE A 71 -1.20 6.04 11.80
CA PHE A 71 -2.28 5.56 10.96
C PHE A 71 -2.15 4.05 10.78
N GLN A 72 -3.04 3.32 11.44
CA GLN A 72 -3.08 1.86 11.39
C GLN A 72 -4.00 1.40 10.26
N LEU A 73 -3.49 0.55 9.38
CA LEU A 73 -4.29 -0.08 8.33
C LEU A 73 -5.04 -1.29 8.89
N LYS A 74 -6.08 -1.71 8.16
CA LYS A 74 -6.83 -2.94 8.51
C LYS A 74 -5.89 -4.14 8.63
N ARG A 75 -6.10 -4.95 9.67
CA ARG A 75 -5.41 -6.23 9.85
C ARG A 75 -5.71 -7.16 8.67
N VAL A 76 -4.67 -7.80 8.16
CA VAL A 76 -4.79 -8.87 7.15
C VAL A 76 -4.45 -10.20 7.78
N GLU A 77 -5.19 -11.23 7.39
CA GLU A 77 -4.91 -12.62 7.69
C GLU A 77 -4.49 -13.33 6.40
N ILE A 78 -3.33 -13.97 6.44
CA ILE A 78 -2.83 -14.82 5.36
C ILE A 78 -3.01 -16.25 5.83
N GLU A 79 -4.03 -16.93 5.32
CA GLU A 79 -4.49 -18.24 5.82
C GLU A 79 -3.56 -19.40 5.41
N ASP A 80 -2.92 -19.29 4.26
CA ASP A 80 -1.99 -20.29 3.73
C ASP A 80 -0.86 -19.64 2.92
N TRP A 81 0.10 -20.45 2.48
CA TRP A 81 1.25 -19.97 1.73
C TRP A 81 0.98 -19.68 0.25
N ASP A 82 -0.05 -20.30 -0.30
CA ASP A 82 -0.47 -20.18 -1.70
C ASP A 82 -1.32 -18.92 -1.93
N SER A 83 -1.78 -18.31 -0.83
CA SER A 83 -2.48 -17.04 -0.79
C SER A 83 -1.70 -15.96 -1.54
N ASN A 84 -2.42 -15.26 -2.43
CA ASN A 84 -1.87 -14.11 -3.13
C ASN A 84 -1.72 -12.95 -2.14
N ILE A 85 -0.50 -12.76 -1.62
CA ILE A 85 -0.15 -11.72 -0.64
C ILE A 85 -0.58 -10.34 -1.10
N ALA A 86 -0.38 -10.05 -2.38
CA ALA A 86 -0.78 -8.80 -2.95
C ALA A 86 -2.30 -8.64 -2.76
N LEU A 87 -3.12 -9.58 -3.25
CA LEU A 87 -4.58 -9.48 -3.15
C LEU A 87 -5.06 -9.37 -1.69
N ALA A 88 -4.38 -10.04 -0.75
CA ALA A 88 -4.68 -9.94 0.67
C ALA A 88 -4.39 -8.52 1.24
N LEU A 89 -3.35 -7.85 0.75
CA LEU A 89 -2.97 -6.48 1.15
C LEU A 89 -3.76 -5.38 0.43
N ARG A 90 -4.50 -5.73 -0.62
CA ARG A 90 -5.25 -4.80 -1.47
C ARG A 90 -6.16 -3.87 -0.66
N GLU A 91 -6.98 -4.40 0.24
CA GLU A 91 -7.91 -3.59 1.05
C GLU A 91 -7.19 -2.62 2.01
N PRO A 92 -6.19 -3.04 2.81
CA PRO A 92 -5.41 -2.12 3.63
C PRO A 92 -4.74 -1.00 2.84
N LEU A 93 -4.12 -1.32 1.70
CA LEU A 93 -3.49 -0.33 0.84
C LEU A 93 -4.53 0.60 0.19
N TYR A 94 -5.69 0.06 -0.18
CA TYR A 94 -6.82 0.86 -0.63
C TYR A 94 -7.25 1.93 0.39
N GLN A 95 -7.29 1.56 1.68
CA GLN A 95 -7.62 2.51 2.75
C GLN A 95 -6.58 3.62 2.90
N LEU A 96 -5.29 3.31 2.69
CA LEU A 96 -4.21 4.30 2.72
C LEU A 96 -4.43 5.40 1.67
N TRP A 97 -4.67 5.02 0.42
CA TRP A 97 -4.87 5.97 -0.67
C TRP A 97 -6.21 6.72 -0.56
N ASN A 98 -7.28 6.07 -0.08
CA ASN A 98 -8.53 6.76 0.19
C ASN A 98 -8.37 7.83 1.27
N ARG A 99 -7.54 7.58 2.29
CA ARG A 99 -7.29 8.51 3.39
C ARG A 99 -6.74 9.85 2.89
N ILE A 100 -5.89 9.80 1.86
CA ILE A 100 -5.29 10.99 1.25
C ILE A 100 -6.08 11.55 0.04
N GLY A 101 -7.26 10.99 -0.22
CA GLY A 101 -8.26 11.59 -1.12
C GLY A 101 -8.47 10.87 -2.45
N TRP A 102 -7.75 9.79 -2.75
CA TRP A 102 -7.97 9.02 -3.99
C TRP A 102 -9.34 8.34 -3.94
N ARG A 103 -10.14 8.43 -5.01
CA ARG A 103 -11.49 7.83 -5.04
C ARG A 103 -11.49 6.36 -5.42
N ASN A 104 -10.56 5.97 -6.29
CA ASN A 104 -10.37 4.59 -6.73
C ASN A 104 -9.35 3.84 -5.85
N GLY A 105 -8.92 4.46 -4.76
CA GLY A 105 -8.08 3.88 -3.71
C GLY A 105 -6.70 3.34 -4.08
N SER A 106 -6.11 3.69 -5.22
CA SER A 106 -4.65 3.87 -5.39
C SER A 106 -4.36 4.29 -6.84
N ILE A 107 -3.09 4.60 -7.13
CA ILE A 107 -2.58 4.71 -8.51
C ILE A 107 -2.38 3.37 -9.20
N HIS A 108 -2.41 2.27 -8.45
CA HIS A 108 -2.16 0.92 -8.92
C HIS A 108 -3.43 0.19 -9.34
N TYR A 109 -4.55 0.90 -9.46
CA TYR A 109 -5.77 0.35 -10.04
C TYR A 109 -5.94 0.83 -11.48
N SER A 110 -5.97 -0.12 -12.41
CA SER A 110 -6.34 0.08 -13.80
C SER A 110 -7.80 -0.33 -13.99
N GLN A 111 -8.56 0.44 -14.76
CA GLN A 111 -9.86 -0.01 -15.26
C GLN A 111 -9.63 -0.60 -16.64
N ASN A 112 -9.97 -1.87 -16.80
CA ASN A 112 -9.93 -2.59 -18.06
C ASN A 112 -11.07 -2.11 -19.00
N GLU A 113 -10.96 -2.43 -20.29
CA GLU A 113 -11.94 -2.04 -21.31
C GLU A 113 -13.35 -2.61 -21.04
N ASP A 114 -13.43 -3.74 -20.35
CA ASP A 114 -14.67 -4.38 -19.91
C ASP A 114 -15.28 -3.74 -18.65
N GLY A 115 -14.62 -2.71 -18.11
CA GLY A 115 -15.01 -2.01 -16.89
C GLY A 115 -14.56 -2.71 -15.61
N SER A 116 -13.90 -3.87 -15.68
CA SER A 116 -13.29 -4.52 -14.52
C SER A 116 -12.14 -3.68 -13.97
N ILE A 117 -11.88 -3.81 -12.67
CA ILE A 117 -10.79 -3.09 -12.01
C ILE A 117 -9.72 -4.11 -11.63
N GLU A 118 -8.54 -3.94 -12.22
CA GLU A 118 -7.35 -4.73 -11.92
C GLU A 118 -6.42 -3.94 -11.01
N TRP A 119 -5.73 -4.64 -10.11
CA TRP A 119 -4.81 -4.03 -9.17
C TRP A 119 -3.41 -4.58 -9.38
N GLU A 120 -2.51 -3.69 -9.76
CA GLU A 120 -1.16 -4.00 -10.19
C GLU A 120 -0.14 -3.25 -9.31
N PRO A 121 0.13 -3.74 -8.09
CA PRO A 121 1.03 -3.05 -7.15
C PRO A 121 2.50 -3.09 -7.61
N TYR A 122 2.83 -3.84 -8.66
CA TYR A 122 4.19 -4.00 -9.16
C TYR A 122 4.52 -3.08 -10.33
N GLU A 123 3.50 -2.62 -11.06
CA GLU A 123 3.64 -1.66 -12.15
C GLU A 123 3.73 -0.22 -11.62
N SER A 124 4.51 0.60 -12.32
CA SER A 124 5.02 1.90 -11.85
C SER A 124 5.12 2.92 -12.97
#